data_AF-A0AA87ILL8-F1
#
_entry.id   AF-A0AA87ILL8-F1
#
_cell.length_a   1.000
_cell.length_b   1.000
_cell.length_c   1.000
_cell.angle_alpha   90.00
_cell.angle_beta   90.00
_cell.angle_gamma   90.00
#
_symmetry.space_group_name_H-M   'P 1'
#
loop_
_entity.id
_entity.type
_entity.pdbx_description
1 polymer ?
#
loop_
_entity_poly.entity_id
_entity_poly.type
_entity_poly.pdbx_seq_one_letter_code
_entity_poly.pdbx_strand_id
1 'polypeptide(L)'
;MDISKKLTSSKTSAKVECKYPVLPNGQNFVVSFGSQQSLHGNWQVVDNVEAPFYLCSRVFENGILSKRRSADHRRKFFEAEIYLALQKES
;
A
#
# COMPACT_ATOMS: atom_id res chain seq x y z
N MET A 1 14.21 -43.10 26.65
CA MET A 1 14.63 -42.10 25.65
C MET A 1 13.35 -41.42 25.20
N ASP A 2 12.95 -40.39 25.94
CA ASP A 2 11.68 -39.73 25.71
C ASP A 2 11.96 -38.45 24.94
N ILE A 3 11.66 -38.52 23.63
CA ILE A 3 11.80 -37.41 22.70
C ILE A 3 10.71 -36.39 23.06
N SER A 4 11.09 -35.47 23.94
CA SER A 4 10.27 -34.33 24.32
C SER A 4 10.00 -33.51 23.06
N LYS A 5 8.73 -33.52 22.62
CA LYS A 5 8.23 -32.77 21.47
C LYS A 5 8.52 -31.29 21.71
N LYS A 6 9.50 -30.75 20.97
CA LYS A 6 9.71 -29.30 20.84
C LYS A 6 8.39 -28.68 20.39
N LEU A 7 7.73 -27.99 21.30
CA LEU A 7 6.71 -27.00 21.01
C LEU A 7 7.40 -25.95 20.12
N THR A 8 7.20 -26.04 18.82
CA THR A 8 7.58 -24.98 17.89
C THR A 8 6.73 -23.77 18.25
N SER A 9 7.36 -22.85 18.99
CA SER A 9 6.90 -21.49 19.21
C SER A 9 6.30 -20.95 17.91
N SER A 10 4.99 -20.78 17.93
CA SER A 10 4.23 -20.03 16.94
C SER A 10 4.86 -18.64 16.83
N LYS A 11 5.58 -18.39 15.73
CA LYS A 11 5.94 -17.03 15.34
C LYS A 11 4.65 -16.28 15.05
N THR A 12 4.09 -15.64 16.06
CA THR A 12 3.05 -14.63 15.90
C THR A 12 3.67 -13.56 15.00
N SER A 13 3.30 -13.57 13.71
CA SER A 13 3.60 -12.48 12.79
C SER A 13 3.00 -11.24 13.41
N ALA A 14 3.85 -10.42 14.06
CA ALA A 14 3.42 -9.14 14.59
C ALA A 14 2.77 -8.38 13.43
N LYS A 15 1.48 -8.05 13.57
CA LYS A 15 0.81 -7.19 12.59
C LYS A 15 1.63 -5.92 12.52
N VAL A 16 2.13 -5.58 11.32
CA VAL A 16 2.86 -4.33 11.11
C VAL A 16 1.87 -3.21 11.44
N GLU A 17 2.19 -2.39 12.43
CA GLU A 17 1.35 -1.26 12.83
C GLU A 17 1.59 -0.05 11.90
N CYS A 18 0.57 0.79 11.75
CA CYS A 18 0.69 2.05 11.02
C CYS A 18 1.50 3.06 11.84
N LYS A 19 2.50 3.68 11.21
CA LYS A 19 3.29 4.79 11.77
C LYS A 19 2.59 6.14 11.59
N TYR A 20 1.73 6.26 10.58
CA TYR A 20 1.01 7.49 10.27
C TYR A 20 -0.51 7.31 10.43
N PRO A 21 -1.30 8.40 10.49
CA PRO A 21 -2.75 8.30 10.47
C PRO A 21 -3.26 7.48 9.27
N VAL A 22 -4.28 6.66 9.50
CA VAL A 22 -4.86 5.83 8.43
C VAL A 22 -5.50 6.72 7.37
N LEU A 23 -5.11 6.53 6.11
CA LEU A 23 -5.67 7.30 4.99
C LEU A 23 -7.07 6.77 4.63
N PRO A 24 -8.03 7.66 4.33
CA PRO A 24 -9.37 7.24 3.93
C PRO A 24 -9.37 6.67 2.50
N ASN A 25 -10.34 5.80 2.22
CA ASN A 25 -10.66 5.42 0.84
C ASN A 25 -11.09 6.68 0.06
N GLY A 26 -10.56 6.83 -1.15
CA GLY A 26 -10.73 8.03 -1.97
C GLY A 26 -9.57 9.04 -1.88
N GLN A 27 -8.60 8.84 -0.97
CA GLN A 27 -7.41 9.70 -0.91
C GLN A 27 -6.59 9.58 -2.20
N ASN A 28 -6.38 10.70 -2.89
CA ASN A 28 -5.52 10.79 -4.07
C ASN A 28 -4.08 11.16 -3.67
N PHE A 29 -3.11 10.71 -4.46
CA PHE A 29 -1.70 11.08 -4.35
C PHE A 29 -0.97 10.87 -5.69
N VAL A 30 0.08 11.65 -5.94
CA VAL A 30 0.91 11.54 -7.14
C VAL A 30 2.27 10.95 -6.79
N VAL A 31 2.59 9.82 -7.42
CA VAL A 31 3.92 9.23 -7.33
C VAL A 31 4.75 9.76 -8.49
N SER A 32 5.85 10.44 -8.18
CA SER A 32 6.80 10.99 -9.16
C SER A 32 8.26 10.58 -8.86
N PHE A 33 8.44 9.61 -7.97
CA PHE A 33 9.74 9.15 -7.50
C PHE A 33 9.95 7.65 -7.72
N GLY A 34 11.19 7.19 -7.52
CA GLY A 34 11.59 5.81 -7.74
C GLY A 34 11.96 5.52 -9.19
N SER A 35 12.69 4.42 -9.40
CA SER A 35 13.21 4.01 -10.71
C SER A 35 12.15 3.31 -11.60
N GLN A 36 11.10 2.78 -11.00
CA GLN A 36 10.06 2.04 -11.72
C GLN A 36 9.02 3.00 -12.32
N GLN A 37 9.14 3.32 -13.61
CA GLN A 37 8.22 4.24 -14.30
C GLN A 37 6.75 3.82 -14.22
N SER A 38 6.45 2.53 -14.10
CA SER A 38 5.06 2.08 -13.99
C SER A 38 4.38 2.52 -12.69
N LEU A 39 5.15 2.96 -11.68
CA LEU A 39 4.63 3.60 -10.47
C LEU A 39 4.24 5.06 -10.69
N HIS A 40 4.84 5.75 -11.66
CA HIS A 40 4.65 7.19 -11.80
C HIS A 40 3.22 7.51 -12.23
N GLY A 41 2.63 8.56 -11.65
CA GLY A 41 1.31 9.07 -11.99
C GLY A 41 0.37 9.20 -10.80
N ASN A 42 -0.90 9.43 -11.10
CA ASN A 42 -1.96 9.63 -10.11
C ASN A 42 -2.49 8.29 -9.60
N TRP A 43 -2.62 8.17 -8.29
CA TRP A 43 -3.15 7.00 -7.60
C TRP A 43 -4.21 7.43 -6.59
N GLN A 44 -5.11 6.49 -6.29
CA GLN A 44 -6.11 6.65 -5.24
C GLN A 44 -6.17 5.42 -4.35
N VAL A 45 -6.28 5.64 -3.04
CA VAL A 45 -6.57 4.57 -2.06
C VAL A 45 -7.98 4.05 -2.31
N VAL A 46 -8.09 2.74 -2.60
CA VAL A 46 -9.39 2.07 -2.79
C VAL A 46 -9.75 1.12 -1.65
N ASP A 47 -8.76 0.68 -0.88
CA ASP A 47 -8.96 -0.14 0.32
C ASP A 47 -7.84 0.13 1.34
N ASN A 48 -8.23 0.33 2.59
CA ASN A 48 -7.35 0.57 3.73
C ASN A 48 -7.51 -0.46 4.86
N VAL A 49 -8.30 -1.54 4.66
CA VAL A 49 -8.55 -2.58 5.69
C VAL A 49 -7.26 -3.27 6.14
N GLU A 50 -6.28 -3.41 5.23
CA GLU A 50 -4.99 -4.04 5.50
C GLU A 50 -3.86 -3.03 5.77
N ALA A 51 -4.20 -1.78 6.17
CA ALA A 51 -3.20 -0.79 6.56
C ALA A 51 -2.19 -1.39 7.56
N PRO A 52 -0.88 -1.14 7.38
CA PRO A 52 -0.24 -0.08 6.60
C PRO A 52 -0.05 -0.37 5.10
N PHE A 53 -0.58 -1.49 4.58
CA PHE A 53 -0.60 -1.78 3.16
C PHE A 53 -1.94 -1.40 2.54
N TYR A 54 -1.95 -0.33 1.76
CA TYR A 54 -3.15 0.21 1.11
C TYR A 54 -3.27 -0.35 -0.29
N LEU A 55 -4.44 -0.83 -0.66
CA LEU A 55 -4.73 -1.14 -2.04
C LEU A 55 -5.05 0.16 -2.77
N CYS A 56 -4.30 0.45 -3.82
CA CYS A 56 -4.48 1.65 -4.60
C CYS A 56 -4.77 1.31 -6.05
N SER A 57 -5.56 2.16 -6.71
CA SER A 57 -5.83 2.08 -8.14
C SER A 57 -5.38 3.35 -8.84
N ARG A 58 -4.93 3.19 -10.09
CA ARG A 58 -4.45 4.29 -10.91
C ARG A 58 -5.62 5.18 -11.32
N VAL A 59 -5.40 6.49 -11.25
CA VAL A 59 -6.34 7.50 -11.72
C VAL A 59 -5.85 8.01 -13.08
N PHE A 60 -6.70 7.92 -14.10
CA PHE A 60 -6.38 8.47 -15.42
C PHE A 60 -6.56 9.99 -15.45
N GLU A 61 -6.05 10.66 -16.47
CA GLU A 61 -6.11 12.12 -16.63
C GLU A 61 -7.53 12.68 -16.61
N ASN A 62 -8.52 11.88 -17.01
CA ASN A 62 -9.94 12.22 -16.93
C ASN A 62 -10.57 12.04 -15.54
N GLY A 63 -9.76 11.74 -14.51
CA GLY A 63 -10.20 11.51 -13.14
C GLY A 63 -10.82 10.13 -12.89
N ILE A 64 -10.89 9.25 -13.91
CA ILE A 64 -11.51 7.92 -13.77
C ILE A 64 -10.50 6.93 -13.21
N LEU A 65 -10.93 6.13 -12.23
CA LEU A 65 -10.16 5.01 -11.70
C LEU A 65 -10.05 3.87 -12.72
N SER A 66 -8.86 3.29 -12.84
CA SER A 66 -8.67 2.07 -13.61
C SER A 66 -9.42 0.89 -12.99
N LYS A 67 -10.17 0.17 -13.83
CA LYS A 67 -10.84 -1.08 -13.45
C LYS A 67 -9.95 -2.32 -13.63
N ARG A 68 -8.77 -2.15 -14.24
CA ARG A 68 -7.85 -3.25 -14.55
C ARG A 68 -7.15 -3.74 -13.28
N ARG A 69 -6.87 -5.03 -13.22
CA ARG A 69 -6.26 -5.69 -12.04
C ARG A 69 -4.75 -5.92 -12.15
N SER A 70 -4.11 -5.51 -13.25
CA SER A 70 -2.65 -5.64 -13.37
C SER A 70 -1.94 -4.66 -12.42
N ALA A 71 -0.69 -4.99 -12.06
CA ALA A 71 0.10 -4.20 -11.11
C ALA A 71 0.30 -2.73 -11.52
N ASP A 72 0.28 -2.44 -12.83
CA ASP A 72 0.40 -1.08 -13.36
C ASP A 72 -0.85 -0.22 -13.13
N HIS A 73 -1.98 -0.86 -12.82
CA HIS A 73 -3.28 -0.22 -12.62
C HIS A 73 -3.82 -0.39 -11.20
N ARG A 74 -3.46 -1.46 -10.50
CA ARG A 74 -3.92 -1.75 -9.15
C ARG A 74 -2.83 -2.49 -8.37
N ARG A 75 -2.36 -1.92 -7.27
CA ARG A 75 -1.30 -2.50 -6.44
C ARG A 75 -1.38 -2.04 -5.00
N LYS A 76 -0.63 -2.71 -4.14
CA LYS A 76 -0.42 -2.26 -2.77
C LYS A 76 0.69 -1.21 -2.70
N PHE A 77 0.48 -0.20 -1.88
CA PHE A 77 1.48 0.76 -1.45
C PHE A 77 1.60 0.68 0.07
N PHE A 78 2.82 0.80 0.56
CA PHE A 78 3.06 0.96 1.98
C PHE A 78 2.79 2.42 2.40
N GLU A 79 2.28 2.62 3.62
CA GLU A 79 1.90 3.95 4.13
C GLU A 79 2.99 5.02 3.90
N ALA A 80 4.26 4.67 4.11
CA ALA A 80 5.36 5.62 4.02
C ALA A 80 5.58 6.12 2.58
N GLU A 81 5.29 5.28 1.58
CA GLU A 81 5.36 5.67 0.18
C GLU A 81 4.27 6.69 -0.15
N ILE A 82 3.05 6.50 0.39
CA ILE A 82 1.93 7.41 0.15
C ILE A 82 2.17 8.74 0.86
N TYR A 83 2.63 8.71 2.11
CA TYR A 83 2.96 9.95 2.84
C TYR A 83 4.11 10.72 2.21
N LEU A 84 5.13 10.03 1.68
CA LEU A 84 6.19 10.66 0.91
C LEU A 84 5.65 11.35 -0.36
N ALA A 85 4.70 10.71 -1.05
CA ALA A 85 4.04 11.30 -2.22
C ALA A 85 3.25 12.56 -1.84
N LEU A 86 2.46 12.50 -0.78
CA LEU A 86 1.65 13.63 -0.30
C LEU A 86 2.49 14.83 0.15
N GLN A 87 3.65 14.59 0.77
CA GLN A 87 4.55 15.67 1.20
C GLN A 87 5.18 16.44 0.03
N LYS A 88 5.31 15.82 -1.15
CA LYS A 88 5.89 16.48 -2.33
C LYS A 88 4.91 17.34 -3.12
N GLU A 89 3.62 17.25 -2.81
CA GLU A 89 2.57 18.10 -3.39
C GLU A 89 2.32 19.38 -2.59
N SER A 90 2.98 19.53 -1.43
CA SER A 90 2.92 20.72 -0.56
C SER A 90 4.04 21.71 -0.88
#